data_AF-A0A0F8N9U0-F1
#
_entry.id   AF-A0A0F8N9U0-F1
#
_cell.length_a   1.000
_cell.length_b   1.000
_cell.length_c   1.000
_cell.angle_alpha   90.00
_cell.angle_beta   90.00
_cell.angle_gamma   90.00
#
_symmetry.space_group_name_H-M   'P 1'
#
loop_
_entity.id
_entity.type
_entity.pdbx_description
1 polymer ?
#
loop_
_entity_poly.entity_id
_entity_poly.type
_entity_poly.pdbx_seq_one_letter_code
_entity_poly.pdbx_strand_id
1 'polypeptide(L)'
;MLVAESEKCVFKYDRRLFDIEKQLNILRYLNPVNARKEKEKFLRAYAGGETYNPVFEYESCGPEVGDFCRDLKKIREKLERCKGSVFAPFYIKKINYLLRFHDLLIHRDSPDFGNELSAFYGLPSGPLLLEAQKNLERLKNEQVEKNLSPGDVRGVFETELKRLGLEWEVRPADGGGVKMAVNAACSEIHIDFSSHFSKAGIKGYLCHEIGTHVFRAENGKFQPLMLFRSGFPGYMETEEGLAAYNESKNGLLVPENLKKYSARVVAAAICNEASFSEIVDELTGYFSPEEAFTFALRVKRGLHDTSLPGGYTKDCVYLSGFRKVSAFLQKQPSEQEALKVLYCGKIGLRHFELARDLLAEGFLKQPRYLPEANPSFSTFR
;
A
#
# COMPACT_ATOMS: atom_id res chain seq x y z
N MET A 1 -2.59 30.70 14.40
CA MET A 1 -1.54 31.60 13.86
C MET A 1 -0.13 31.19 14.26
N LEU A 2 0.13 30.80 15.53
CA LEU A 2 1.48 30.41 15.99
C LEU A 2 2.07 29.21 15.23
N VAL A 3 1.26 28.20 14.92
CA VAL A 3 1.70 27.03 14.11
C VAL A 3 2.13 27.46 12.70
N ALA A 4 1.37 28.35 12.04
CA ALA A 4 1.73 28.78 10.68
C ALA A 4 3.07 29.52 10.61
N GLU A 5 3.47 30.20 11.68
CA GLU A 5 4.76 30.90 11.77
C GLU A 5 5.93 29.95 12.02
N SER A 6 5.77 28.96 12.89
CA SER A 6 6.79 27.91 13.13
C SER A 6 7.03 27.03 11.90
N GLU A 7 6.01 26.85 11.06
CA GLU A 7 6.09 26.01 9.85
C GLU A 7 6.65 26.71 8.60
N LYS A 8 6.90 28.04 8.64
CA LYS A 8 7.48 28.79 7.50
C LYS A 8 8.76 28.15 6.96
N CYS A 9 9.59 27.61 7.84
CA CYS A 9 10.83 26.93 7.48
C CYS A 9 10.61 25.67 6.65
N VAL A 10 9.50 24.95 6.89
CA VAL A 10 9.18 23.67 6.24
C VAL A 10 8.46 23.86 4.90
N PHE A 11 7.61 24.89 4.75
CA PHE A 11 6.89 25.17 3.50
C PHE A 11 7.82 25.26 2.28
N LYS A 12 9.04 25.77 2.46
CA LYS A 12 10.04 25.85 1.38
C LYS A 12 10.50 24.49 0.85
N TYR A 13 10.46 23.44 1.68
CA TYR A 13 10.97 22.12 1.35
C TYR A 13 9.88 21.10 1.04
N ASP A 14 8.67 21.30 1.60
CA ASP A 14 7.53 20.41 1.39
C ASP A 14 7.25 20.15 -0.10
N ARG A 15 7.10 21.23 -0.89
CA ARG A 15 6.81 21.06 -2.33
C ARG A 15 7.97 20.41 -3.08
N ARG A 16 9.21 20.81 -2.76
CA ARG A 16 10.40 20.22 -3.39
C ARG A 16 10.51 18.73 -3.10
N LEU A 17 10.28 18.30 -1.87
CA LEU A 17 10.29 16.88 -1.51
C LEU A 17 9.20 16.12 -2.26
N PHE A 18 7.99 16.70 -2.32
CA PHE A 18 6.89 16.11 -3.08
C PHE A 18 7.21 15.94 -4.57
N ASP A 19 7.85 16.93 -5.18
CA ASP A 19 8.24 16.87 -6.59
C ASP A 19 9.37 15.85 -6.82
N ILE A 20 10.32 15.71 -5.89
CA ILE A 20 11.37 14.67 -5.94
C ILE A 20 10.75 13.26 -5.85
N GLU A 21 9.79 13.04 -4.96
CA GLU A 21 9.11 11.74 -4.81
C GLU A 21 8.31 11.32 -6.05
N LYS A 22 7.82 12.28 -6.85
CA LYS A 22 7.16 11.98 -8.14
C LYS A 22 8.11 11.42 -9.19
N GLN A 23 9.38 11.83 -9.14
CA GLN A 23 10.34 11.53 -10.20
C GLN A 23 10.85 10.09 -10.15
N LEU A 24 10.78 9.44 -8.98
CA LEU A 24 11.36 8.12 -8.80
C LEU A 24 10.45 7.21 -7.96
N ASN A 25 9.86 6.21 -8.61
CA ASN A 25 9.24 5.08 -7.92
C ASN A 25 10.31 4.08 -7.50
N ILE A 26 10.93 4.29 -6.33
CA ILE A 26 11.98 3.38 -5.82
C ILE A 26 11.50 1.94 -5.59
N LEU A 27 10.19 1.72 -5.43
CA LEU A 27 9.64 0.36 -5.30
C LEU A 27 9.68 -0.43 -6.61
N ARG A 28 9.88 0.23 -7.77
CA ARG A 28 10.03 -0.45 -9.07
C ARG A 28 11.17 -1.48 -9.04
N TYR A 29 12.23 -1.17 -8.31
CA TYR A 29 13.40 -2.02 -8.17
C TYR A 29 13.15 -3.30 -7.36
N LEU A 30 12.01 -3.42 -6.65
CA LEU A 30 11.61 -4.67 -6.00
C LEU A 30 10.76 -5.58 -6.91
N ASN A 31 10.33 -5.13 -8.08
CA ASN A 31 9.52 -5.95 -8.96
C ASN A 31 10.44 -6.72 -9.92
N PRO A 32 10.38 -8.07 -9.93
CA PRO A 32 11.23 -8.86 -10.79
C PRO A 32 10.80 -8.74 -12.26
N VAL A 33 11.77 -8.54 -13.17
CA VAL A 33 11.53 -8.38 -14.61
C VAL A 33 11.23 -9.72 -15.30
N ASN A 34 11.67 -10.83 -14.72
CA ASN A 34 11.50 -12.19 -15.25
C ASN A 34 10.36 -12.97 -14.57
N ALA A 35 9.51 -12.32 -13.75
CA ALA A 35 8.49 -13.00 -12.93
C ALA A 35 7.57 -13.96 -13.69
N ARG A 36 7.14 -13.59 -14.90
CA ARG A 36 6.29 -14.43 -15.74
C ARG A 36 6.99 -15.73 -16.16
N LYS A 37 8.24 -15.61 -16.63
CA LYS A 37 9.07 -16.75 -17.04
C LYS A 37 9.32 -17.68 -15.86
N GLU A 38 9.63 -17.12 -14.69
CA GLU A 38 9.87 -17.91 -13.48
C GLU A 38 8.60 -18.59 -12.97
N LYS A 39 7.43 -17.96 -13.10
CA LYS A 39 6.14 -18.58 -12.80
C LYS A 39 5.88 -19.81 -13.68
N GLU A 40 6.11 -19.70 -14.99
CA GLU A 40 5.92 -20.81 -15.93
C GLU A 40 6.90 -21.99 -15.68
N LYS A 41 8.13 -21.71 -15.22
CA LYS A 41 9.07 -22.75 -14.78
C LYS A 41 8.60 -23.40 -13.49
N PHE A 42 8.24 -22.60 -12.48
CA PHE A 42 7.79 -23.08 -11.19
C PHE A 42 6.59 -24.00 -11.32
N LEU A 43 5.54 -23.59 -12.03
CA LEU A 43 4.32 -24.40 -12.17
C LEU A 43 4.56 -25.73 -12.89
N ARG A 44 5.52 -25.78 -13.83
CA ARG A 44 5.92 -27.03 -14.48
C ARG A 44 6.65 -27.97 -13.52
N ALA A 45 7.63 -27.46 -12.77
CA ALA A 45 8.34 -28.23 -11.75
C ALA A 45 7.39 -28.75 -10.67
N TYR A 46 6.52 -27.86 -10.16
CA TYR A 46 5.51 -28.18 -9.15
C TYR A 46 4.57 -29.30 -9.61
N ALA A 47 4.06 -29.24 -10.86
CA ALA A 47 3.22 -30.30 -11.42
C ALA A 47 3.96 -31.63 -11.61
N GLY A 48 5.29 -31.60 -11.76
CA GLY A 48 6.16 -32.77 -11.81
C GLY A 48 6.56 -33.32 -10.44
N GLY A 49 6.18 -32.67 -9.33
CA GLY A 49 6.61 -33.04 -7.97
C GLY A 49 8.06 -32.63 -7.66
N GLU A 50 8.63 -31.72 -8.43
CA GLU A 50 9.99 -31.20 -8.24
C GLU A 50 9.97 -29.91 -7.41
N THR A 51 10.89 -29.79 -6.46
CA THR A 51 11.12 -28.55 -5.72
C THR A 51 11.89 -27.55 -6.60
N TYR A 52 11.32 -26.37 -6.83
CA TYR A 52 11.96 -25.30 -7.61
C TYR A 52 11.75 -23.94 -6.96
N ASN A 53 12.84 -23.29 -6.57
CA ASN A 53 12.80 -21.91 -6.10
C ASN A 53 13.12 -20.96 -7.27
N PRO A 54 12.21 -20.02 -7.63
CA PRO A 54 12.46 -19.01 -8.65
C PRO A 54 13.77 -18.25 -8.44
N VAL A 55 14.48 -17.96 -9.53
CA VAL A 55 15.61 -17.03 -9.52
C VAL A 55 15.16 -15.74 -10.19
N PHE A 56 14.90 -14.73 -9.38
CA PHE A 56 14.37 -13.46 -9.87
C PHE A 56 15.48 -12.56 -10.39
N GLU A 57 15.17 -11.77 -11.41
CA GLU A 57 16.04 -10.75 -11.98
C GLU A 57 15.39 -9.39 -11.80
N TYR A 58 16.21 -8.35 -11.59
CA TYR A 58 15.72 -6.99 -11.30
C TYR A 58 16.45 -5.94 -12.12
N GLU A 59 15.76 -4.83 -12.35
CA GLU A 59 16.36 -3.63 -12.91
C GLU A 59 17.46 -3.09 -11.97
N SER A 60 18.61 -2.72 -12.54
CA SER A 60 19.70 -2.07 -11.79
C SER A 60 19.36 -0.61 -11.50
N CYS A 61 19.75 -0.12 -10.32
CA CYS A 61 19.58 1.29 -9.97
C CYS A 61 20.39 2.19 -10.90
N GLY A 62 19.72 3.05 -11.65
CA GLY A 62 20.36 4.04 -12.51
C GLY A 62 20.92 5.27 -11.77
N PRO A 63 21.68 6.15 -12.45
CA PRO A 63 22.25 7.37 -11.85
C PRO A 63 21.23 8.29 -11.17
N GLU A 64 19.99 8.31 -11.65
CA GLU A 64 18.88 9.08 -11.11
C GLU A 64 18.57 8.75 -9.65
N VAL A 65 18.85 7.52 -9.22
CA VAL A 65 18.69 7.10 -7.82
C VAL A 65 19.72 7.80 -6.93
N GLY A 66 20.95 7.93 -7.41
CA GLY A 66 22.01 8.66 -6.73
C GLY A 66 21.68 10.15 -6.59
N ASP A 67 21.13 10.77 -7.65
CA ASP A 67 20.64 12.15 -7.61
C ASP A 67 19.50 12.33 -6.61
N PHE A 68 18.52 11.43 -6.66
CA PHE A 68 17.41 11.40 -5.72
C PHE A 68 17.91 11.37 -4.26
N CYS A 69 18.82 10.45 -3.92
CA CYS A 69 19.38 10.33 -2.57
C CYS A 69 20.19 11.57 -2.15
N ARG A 70 20.96 12.18 -3.07
CA ARG A 70 21.68 13.44 -2.79
C ARG A 70 20.72 14.57 -2.44
N ASP A 71 19.64 14.70 -3.19
CA ASP A 71 18.67 15.77 -2.98
C ASP A 71 17.86 15.56 -1.69
N LEU A 72 17.51 14.32 -1.36
CA LEU A 72 16.93 13.97 -0.06
C LEU A 72 17.85 14.36 1.11
N LYS A 73 19.14 14.03 1.05
CA LYS A 73 20.12 14.38 2.10
C LYS A 73 20.22 15.90 2.29
N LYS A 74 20.31 16.67 1.20
CA LYS A 74 20.33 18.15 1.26
C LYS A 74 19.07 18.70 1.93
N ILE A 75 17.89 18.19 1.60
CA ILE A 75 16.63 18.65 2.23
C ILE A 75 16.60 18.30 3.71
N ARG A 76 17.01 17.08 4.08
CA ARG A 76 17.09 16.61 5.47
C ARG A 76 17.92 17.55 6.35
N GLU A 77 19.13 17.91 5.91
CA GLU A 77 20.02 18.84 6.63
C GLU A 77 19.39 20.23 6.87
N LYS A 78 18.53 20.68 5.95
CA LYS A 78 17.81 21.94 6.12
C LYS A 78 16.67 21.81 7.10
N LEU A 79 15.92 20.70 7.07
CA LEU A 79 14.83 20.42 8.00
C LEU A 79 15.32 20.30 9.45
N GLU A 80 16.54 19.78 9.67
CA GLU A 80 17.16 19.74 11.01
C GLU A 80 17.37 21.14 11.62
N ARG A 81 17.42 22.19 10.79
CA ARG A 81 17.55 23.58 11.24
C ARG A 81 16.20 24.24 11.55
N CYS A 82 15.08 23.62 11.17
CA CYS A 82 13.72 24.11 11.45
C CYS A 82 13.31 23.79 12.89
N LYS A 83 14.08 24.31 13.87
CA LYS A 83 13.82 24.12 15.31
C LYS A 83 12.45 24.74 15.66
N GLY A 84 11.58 23.97 16.30
CA GLY A 84 10.22 24.40 16.69
C GLY A 84 9.11 24.05 15.70
N SER A 85 9.45 23.51 14.52
CA SER A 85 8.44 22.99 13.60
C SER A 85 7.84 21.68 14.11
N VAL A 86 6.52 21.57 14.08
CA VAL A 86 5.77 20.34 14.38
C VAL A 86 5.98 19.30 13.28
N PHE A 87 6.13 19.72 12.02
CA PHE A 87 6.19 18.80 10.88
C PHE A 87 7.59 18.37 10.45
N ALA A 88 8.63 19.17 10.72
CA ALA A 88 10.01 18.84 10.34
C ALA A 88 10.43 17.41 10.77
N PRO A 89 10.10 16.93 11.99
CA PRO A 89 10.40 15.55 12.38
C PRO A 89 9.75 14.49 11.48
N PHE A 90 8.54 14.72 10.97
CA PHE A 90 7.88 13.77 10.06
C PHE A 90 8.56 13.72 8.70
N TYR A 91 8.98 14.86 8.15
CA TYR A 91 9.75 14.89 6.91
C TYR A 91 11.11 14.22 7.07
N ILE A 92 11.83 14.50 8.14
CA ILE A 92 13.12 13.83 8.45
C ILE A 92 12.92 12.32 8.52
N LYS A 93 11.88 11.86 9.24
CA LYS A 93 11.57 10.43 9.35
C LYS A 93 11.22 9.81 8.00
N LYS A 94 10.49 10.52 7.13
CA LYS A 94 10.16 10.08 5.78
C LYS A 94 11.41 9.98 4.90
N ILE A 95 12.28 10.98 4.93
CA ILE A 95 13.54 10.98 4.19
C ILE A 95 14.45 9.84 4.67
N ASN A 96 14.61 9.66 5.99
CA ASN A 96 15.40 8.57 6.54
C ASN A 96 14.88 7.20 6.11
N TYR A 97 13.55 7.03 6.03
CA TYR A 97 12.93 5.81 5.52
C TYR A 97 13.32 5.55 4.06
N LEU A 98 13.24 6.57 3.19
CA LEU A 98 13.59 6.45 1.77
C LEU A 98 15.09 6.16 1.58
N LEU A 99 15.97 6.85 2.33
CA LEU A 99 17.41 6.62 2.28
C LEU A 99 17.79 5.22 2.77
N ARG A 100 17.22 4.77 3.89
CA ARG A 100 17.47 3.41 4.39
C ARG A 100 16.96 2.35 3.42
N PHE A 101 15.81 2.58 2.78
CA PHE A 101 15.30 1.66 1.76
C PHE A 101 16.21 1.58 0.54
N HIS A 102 16.76 2.71 0.10
CA HIS A 102 17.79 2.74 -0.93
C HIS A 102 19.04 1.94 -0.53
N ASP A 103 19.53 2.12 0.69
CA ASP A 103 20.73 1.43 1.17
C ASP A 103 20.51 -0.10 1.19
N LEU A 104 19.31 -0.56 1.56
CA LEU A 104 18.93 -1.98 1.44
C LEU A 104 19.01 -2.47 -0.02
N LEU A 105 18.50 -1.70 -0.98
CA LEU A 105 18.51 -2.10 -2.39
C LEU A 105 19.92 -2.23 -2.97
N ILE A 106 20.91 -1.46 -2.47
CA ILE A 106 22.31 -1.59 -2.87
C ILE A 106 22.90 -2.93 -2.41
N HIS A 107 22.44 -3.45 -1.29
CA HIS A 107 22.93 -4.70 -0.69
C HIS A 107 22.10 -5.92 -1.06
N ARG A 108 21.31 -5.86 -2.15
CA ARG A 108 20.40 -6.94 -2.57
C ARG A 108 21.06 -8.31 -2.71
N ASP A 109 22.30 -8.34 -3.20
CA ASP A 109 23.03 -9.58 -3.44
C ASP A 109 23.60 -10.20 -2.14
N SER A 110 23.46 -9.50 -1.01
CA SER A 110 23.81 -10.04 0.30
C SER A 110 22.84 -11.16 0.69
N PRO A 111 23.34 -12.30 1.23
CA PRO A 111 22.48 -13.32 1.82
C PRO A 111 21.57 -12.81 2.94
N ASP A 112 21.96 -11.72 3.62
CA ASP A 112 21.20 -11.11 4.71
C ASP A 112 20.08 -10.17 4.23
N PHE A 113 20.04 -9.80 2.94
CA PHE A 113 19.11 -8.82 2.39
C PHE A 113 17.64 -9.14 2.75
N GLY A 114 17.24 -10.41 2.64
CA GLY A 114 15.88 -10.83 2.97
C GLY A 114 15.52 -10.55 4.43
N ASN A 115 16.42 -10.85 5.35
CA ASN A 115 16.22 -10.62 6.80
C ASN A 115 16.22 -9.13 7.13
N GLU A 116 17.10 -8.35 6.50
CA GLU A 116 17.10 -6.89 6.65
C GLU A 116 15.81 -6.26 6.12
N LEU A 117 15.27 -6.79 5.02
CA LEU A 117 14.01 -6.35 4.42
C LEU A 117 12.80 -6.68 5.32
N SER A 118 12.74 -7.88 5.88
CA SER A 118 11.67 -8.26 6.81
C SER A 118 11.78 -7.49 8.13
N ALA A 119 12.99 -7.21 8.62
CA ALA A 119 13.22 -6.34 9.78
C ALA A 119 12.84 -4.87 9.49
N PHE A 120 13.02 -4.40 8.27
CA PHE A 120 12.66 -3.03 7.86
C PHE A 120 11.14 -2.80 7.88
N TYR A 121 10.36 -3.80 7.44
CA TYR A 121 8.89 -3.72 7.44
C TYR A 121 8.23 -4.27 8.71
N GLY A 122 8.93 -5.14 9.45
CA GLY A 122 8.43 -5.88 10.60
C GLY A 122 7.73 -7.17 10.22
N LEU A 123 7.63 -8.09 11.18
CA LEU A 123 6.88 -9.34 11.06
C LEU A 123 5.45 -9.18 11.63
N PRO A 124 4.48 -9.99 11.18
CA PRO A 124 3.15 -10.00 11.77
C PRO A 124 3.21 -10.41 13.25
N SER A 125 2.34 -9.84 14.08
CA SER A 125 2.23 -10.24 15.48
C SER A 125 1.54 -11.61 15.63
N GLY A 126 1.81 -12.33 16.73
CA GLY A 126 1.15 -13.60 17.03
C GLY A 126 -0.38 -13.55 16.94
N PRO A 127 -1.06 -12.55 17.53
CA PRO A 127 -2.51 -12.38 17.38
C PRO A 127 -2.98 -12.10 15.94
N LEU A 128 -2.13 -11.54 15.08
CA LEU A 128 -2.44 -11.33 13.67
C LEU A 128 -2.29 -12.62 12.87
N LEU A 129 -1.23 -13.38 13.14
CA LEU A 129 -1.02 -14.69 12.53
C LEU A 129 -2.16 -15.67 12.88
N LEU A 130 -2.56 -15.73 14.15
CA LEU A 130 -3.65 -16.61 14.58
C LEU A 130 -4.97 -16.28 13.89
N GLU A 131 -5.28 -14.99 13.70
CA GLU A 131 -6.47 -14.58 12.95
C GLU A 131 -6.37 -14.93 11.47
N ALA A 132 -5.18 -14.76 10.89
CA ALA A 132 -4.94 -15.12 9.50
C ALA A 132 -5.17 -16.62 9.27
N GLN A 133 -4.61 -17.49 10.10
CA GLN A 133 -4.80 -18.94 10.03
C GLN A 133 -6.28 -19.32 10.14
N LYS A 134 -7.00 -18.77 11.12
CA LYS A 134 -8.47 -18.99 11.25
C LYS A 134 -9.26 -18.55 10.02
N ASN A 135 -8.87 -17.44 9.39
CA ASN A 135 -9.53 -16.96 8.18
C ASN A 135 -9.22 -17.87 6.98
N LEU A 136 -8.01 -18.42 6.86
CA LEU A 136 -7.67 -19.37 5.80
C LEU A 136 -8.52 -20.65 5.88
N GLU A 137 -8.74 -21.16 7.09
CA GLU A 137 -9.58 -22.35 7.34
C GLU A 137 -11.07 -22.07 7.13
N ARG A 138 -11.57 -20.94 7.64
CA ARG A 138 -13.01 -20.63 7.68
C ARG A 138 -13.56 -20.07 6.37
N LEU A 139 -12.81 -19.20 5.70
CA LEU A 139 -13.30 -18.50 4.52
C LEU A 139 -13.15 -19.39 3.28
N LYS A 140 -14.21 -19.47 2.49
CA LYS A 140 -14.19 -20.21 1.22
C LYS A 140 -13.78 -19.30 0.08
N ASN A 141 -13.10 -19.87 -0.91
CA ASN A 141 -12.91 -19.20 -2.19
C ASN A 141 -14.22 -19.33 -2.95
N GLU A 142 -14.87 -18.20 -3.24
CA GLU A 142 -16.06 -18.19 -4.08
C GLU A 142 -15.63 -18.08 -5.54
N GLN A 143 -16.13 -18.99 -6.38
CA GLN A 143 -15.98 -18.84 -7.83
C GLN A 143 -16.96 -17.79 -8.32
N VAL A 144 -16.51 -16.54 -8.36
CA VAL A 144 -17.27 -15.45 -8.97
C VAL A 144 -16.86 -15.32 -10.43
N GLU A 145 -17.85 -15.31 -11.33
CA GLU A 145 -17.64 -15.06 -12.75
C GLU A 145 -16.96 -13.70 -12.97
N LYS A 146 -15.84 -13.70 -13.69
CA LYS A 146 -15.03 -12.52 -13.98
C LYS A 146 -15.23 -12.12 -15.44
N ASN A 147 -16.33 -11.44 -15.70
CA ASN A 147 -16.79 -11.17 -17.06
C ASN A 147 -16.51 -9.73 -17.53
N LEU A 148 -15.89 -8.90 -16.68
CA LEU A 148 -15.49 -7.55 -17.08
C LEU A 148 -14.09 -7.59 -17.66
N SER A 149 -13.98 -7.11 -18.89
CA SER A 149 -12.69 -6.84 -19.51
C SER A 149 -12.04 -5.64 -18.81
N PRO A 150 -10.71 -5.55 -18.85
CA PRO A 150 -10.01 -4.36 -18.37
C PRO A 150 -10.43 -3.04 -19.02
N GLY A 151 -10.89 -3.07 -20.27
CA GLY A 151 -11.46 -1.89 -20.93
C GLY A 151 -12.75 -1.43 -20.26
N ASP A 152 -13.63 -2.36 -19.87
CA ASP A 152 -14.86 -2.05 -19.13
C ASP A 152 -14.53 -1.43 -17.78
N VAL A 153 -13.56 -2.00 -17.07
CA VAL A 153 -13.13 -1.50 -15.76
C VAL A 153 -12.57 -0.09 -15.86
N ARG A 154 -11.71 0.18 -16.85
CA ARG A 154 -11.20 1.53 -17.12
C ARG A 154 -12.34 2.52 -17.35
N GLY A 155 -13.30 2.17 -18.21
CA GLY A 155 -14.44 3.05 -18.49
C GLY A 155 -15.29 3.36 -17.25
N VAL A 156 -15.46 2.39 -16.35
CA VAL A 156 -16.16 2.59 -15.07
C VAL A 156 -15.40 3.57 -14.17
N PHE A 157 -14.08 3.41 -14.02
CA PHE A 157 -13.25 4.30 -13.23
C PHE A 157 -13.21 5.73 -13.80
N GLU A 158 -12.99 5.88 -15.10
CA GLU A 158 -12.99 7.20 -15.77
C GLU A 158 -14.33 7.91 -15.63
N THR A 159 -15.45 7.18 -15.74
CA THR A 159 -16.79 7.72 -15.53
C THR A 159 -16.99 8.22 -14.11
N GLU A 160 -16.55 7.45 -13.12
CA GLU A 160 -16.69 7.81 -11.70
C GLU A 160 -15.81 9.02 -11.34
N LEU A 161 -14.57 9.08 -11.84
CA LEU A 161 -13.68 10.23 -11.70
C LEU A 161 -14.28 11.49 -12.31
N LYS A 162 -14.82 11.39 -13.54
CA LYS A 162 -15.49 12.50 -14.23
C LYS A 162 -16.70 13.00 -13.45
N ARG A 163 -17.53 12.09 -12.93
CA ARG A 163 -18.71 12.43 -12.10
C ARG A 163 -18.31 13.19 -10.84
N LEU A 164 -17.19 12.82 -10.22
CA LEU A 164 -16.66 13.48 -9.03
C LEU A 164 -15.87 14.77 -9.33
N GLY A 165 -15.66 15.10 -10.61
CA GLY A 165 -14.86 16.24 -11.04
C GLY A 165 -13.38 16.10 -10.67
N LEU A 166 -12.85 14.87 -10.68
CA LEU A 166 -11.48 14.56 -10.31
C LEU A 166 -10.61 14.34 -11.55
N GLU A 167 -9.55 15.14 -11.65
CA GLU A 167 -8.56 15.05 -12.74
C GLU A 167 -7.51 13.98 -12.41
N TRP A 168 -7.89 12.72 -12.63
CA TRP A 168 -7.02 11.55 -12.45
C TRP A 168 -6.98 10.73 -13.73
N GLU A 169 -5.84 10.11 -14.01
CA GLU A 169 -5.65 9.29 -15.20
C GLU A 169 -5.65 7.80 -14.86
N VAL A 170 -6.33 6.99 -15.67
CA VAL A 170 -6.29 5.53 -15.57
C VAL A 170 -5.23 4.99 -16.53
N ARG A 171 -4.19 4.34 -15.99
CA ARG A 171 -3.02 3.85 -16.72
C ARG A 171 -2.80 2.35 -16.54
N PRO A 172 -2.04 1.69 -17.43
CA PRO A 172 -1.62 0.29 -17.23
C PRO A 172 -0.73 0.13 -16.01
N ALA A 173 -0.88 -0.97 -15.28
CA ALA A 173 0.01 -1.33 -14.19
C ALA A 173 1.31 -1.98 -14.72
N ASP A 174 2.45 -1.54 -14.18
CA ASP A 174 3.78 -2.06 -14.50
C ASP A 174 4.09 -3.34 -13.68
N GLY A 175 3.40 -4.45 -13.97
CA GLY A 175 3.70 -5.77 -13.39
C GLY A 175 3.68 -5.85 -11.85
N GLY A 176 4.21 -6.94 -11.27
CA GLY A 176 4.38 -7.06 -9.81
C GLY A 176 3.21 -7.64 -9.00
N GLY A 177 2.22 -8.26 -9.66
CA GLY A 177 1.17 -9.05 -8.98
C GLY A 177 0.15 -8.21 -8.19
N VAL A 178 0.00 -6.93 -8.52
CA VAL A 178 -1.04 -6.04 -8.01
C VAL A 178 -2.08 -5.81 -9.11
N LYS A 179 -3.37 -5.91 -8.78
CA LYS A 179 -4.45 -5.70 -9.75
C LYS A 179 -4.76 -4.22 -10.01
N MET A 180 -4.71 -3.42 -8.95
CA MET A 180 -4.93 -1.97 -8.99
C MET A 180 -4.03 -1.27 -7.99
N ALA A 181 -3.52 -0.10 -8.34
CA ALA A 181 -2.69 0.71 -7.45
C ALA A 181 -2.92 2.20 -7.71
N VAL A 182 -2.93 3.00 -6.65
CA VAL A 182 -3.05 4.47 -6.72
C VAL A 182 -1.69 5.14 -6.56
N ASN A 183 -1.24 5.83 -7.60
CA ASN A 183 -0.11 6.75 -7.53
C ASN A 183 -0.63 8.18 -7.27
N ALA A 184 -0.79 8.49 -5.99
CA ALA A 184 -1.28 9.80 -5.55
C ALA A 184 -0.36 10.98 -5.88
N ALA A 185 0.94 10.74 -6.05
CA ALA A 185 1.88 11.79 -6.41
C ALA A 185 1.64 12.26 -7.85
N CYS A 186 1.34 11.33 -8.76
CA CYS A 186 1.06 11.61 -10.18
C CYS A 186 -0.43 11.77 -10.52
N SER A 187 -1.35 11.55 -9.58
CA SER A 187 -2.81 11.51 -9.85
C SER A 187 -3.17 10.40 -10.85
N GLU A 188 -2.59 9.22 -10.67
CA GLU A 188 -2.81 8.07 -11.56
C GLU A 188 -3.41 6.88 -10.80
N ILE A 189 -4.30 6.15 -11.46
CA ILE A 189 -4.80 4.83 -11.05
C ILE A 189 -4.27 3.82 -12.04
N HIS A 190 -3.48 2.87 -11.57
CA HIS A 190 -2.86 1.85 -12.39
C HIS A 190 -3.70 0.58 -12.32
N ILE A 191 -4.09 0.02 -13.47
CA ILE A 191 -4.91 -1.20 -13.56
C ILE A 191 -4.16 -2.26 -14.37
N ASP A 192 -4.14 -3.49 -13.86
CA ASP A 192 -3.65 -4.64 -14.62
C ASP A 192 -4.64 -5.00 -15.75
N PHE A 193 -4.28 -4.62 -16.98
CA PHE A 193 -5.07 -4.91 -18.18
C PHE A 193 -5.00 -6.35 -18.68
N SER A 194 -4.37 -7.26 -17.92
CA SER A 194 -4.44 -8.71 -18.17
C SER A 194 -5.41 -9.44 -17.22
N SER A 195 -5.80 -8.80 -16.11
CA SER A 195 -6.68 -9.37 -15.10
C SER A 195 -8.17 -9.25 -15.49
N HIS A 196 -8.94 -10.30 -15.27
CA HIS A 196 -10.40 -10.21 -15.37
C HIS A 196 -11.02 -9.84 -14.01
N PHE A 197 -12.14 -9.12 -14.06
CA PHE A 197 -12.82 -8.61 -12.87
C PHE A 197 -14.29 -9.04 -12.84
N SER A 198 -14.82 -9.22 -11.63
CA SER A 198 -16.24 -9.49 -11.43
C SER A 198 -17.02 -8.18 -11.30
N LYS A 199 -18.27 -8.17 -11.76
CA LYS A 199 -19.17 -7.02 -11.61
C LYS A 199 -19.35 -6.62 -10.14
N ALA A 200 -19.48 -7.61 -9.25
CA ALA A 200 -19.57 -7.38 -7.81
C ALA A 200 -18.28 -6.77 -7.25
N GLY A 201 -17.11 -7.22 -7.73
CA GLY A 201 -15.81 -6.73 -7.28
C GLY A 201 -15.53 -5.27 -7.65
N ILE A 202 -16.05 -4.80 -8.79
CA ILE A 202 -15.83 -3.41 -9.25
C ILE A 202 -16.30 -2.37 -8.23
N LYS A 203 -17.42 -2.61 -7.56
CA LYS A 203 -17.91 -1.71 -6.51
C LYS A 203 -16.93 -1.63 -5.33
N GLY A 204 -16.40 -2.78 -4.91
CA GLY A 204 -15.34 -2.86 -3.91
C GLY A 204 -14.10 -2.06 -4.34
N TYR A 205 -13.63 -2.25 -5.58
CA TYR A 205 -12.49 -1.51 -6.11
C TYR A 205 -12.72 0.01 -6.18
N LEU A 206 -13.91 0.48 -6.56
CA LEU A 206 -14.24 1.91 -6.53
C LEU A 206 -14.21 2.45 -5.09
N CYS A 207 -14.74 1.70 -4.13
CA CYS A 207 -14.70 2.05 -2.70
C CYS A 207 -13.25 2.11 -2.16
N HIS A 208 -12.43 1.13 -2.55
CA HIS A 208 -11.03 1.00 -2.16
C HIS A 208 -10.16 2.10 -2.77
N GLU A 209 -10.08 2.14 -4.10
CA GLU A 209 -9.15 2.98 -4.82
C GLU A 209 -9.62 4.43 -4.84
N ILE A 210 -10.89 4.68 -5.21
CA ILE A 210 -11.41 6.05 -5.30
C ILE A 210 -11.88 6.54 -3.93
N GLY A 211 -12.80 5.79 -3.31
CA GLY A 211 -13.46 6.15 -2.06
C GLY A 211 -12.51 6.30 -0.87
N THR A 212 -11.31 5.71 -0.94
CA THR A 212 -10.29 5.84 0.10
C THR A 212 -9.02 6.52 -0.42
N HIS A 213 -8.28 5.90 -1.34
CA HIS A 213 -6.95 6.40 -1.69
C HIS A 213 -6.97 7.72 -2.46
N VAL A 214 -7.83 7.86 -3.48
CA VAL A 214 -8.00 9.10 -4.24
C VAL A 214 -8.59 10.19 -3.34
N PHE A 215 -9.64 9.89 -2.58
CA PHE A 215 -10.26 10.87 -1.68
C PHE A 215 -9.27 11.45 -0.66
N ARG A 216 -8.47 10.59 -0.02
CA ARG A 216 -7.44 11.02 0.93
C ARG A 216 -6.30 11.78 0.24
N ALA A 217 -5.92 11.41 -0.98
CA ALA A 217 -4.93 12.15 -1.76
C ALA A 217 -5.44 13.54 -2.17
N GLU A 218 -6.69 13.65 -2.61
CA GLU A 218 -7.32 14.91 -3.00
C GLU A 218 -7.54 15.83 -1.80
N ASN A 219 -8.05 15.32 -0.67
CA ASN A 219 -8.12 16.12 0.54
C ASN A 219 -6.73 16.60 0.97
N GLY A 220 -5.72 15.73 0.91
CA GLY A 220 -4.33 16.08 1.20
C GLY A 220 -3.76 17.16 0.27
N LYS A 221 -4.20 17.22 -1.00
CA LYS A 221 -3.82 18.27 -1.97
C LYS A 221 -4.31 19.66 -1.53
N PHE A 222 -5.43 19.73 -0.80
CA PHE A 222 -6.01 21.00 -0.35
C PHE A 222 -5.45 21.47 1.00
N GLN A 223 -4.70 20.64 1.72
CA GLN A 223 -4.08 20.99 2.99
C GLN A 223 -2.88 21.94 2.81
N PRO A 224 -2.43 22.62 3.88
CA PRO A 224 -1.28 23.54 3.82
C PRO A 224 0.05 22.88 3.42
N LEU A 225 0.18 21.56 3.60
CA LEU A 225 1.41 20.81 3.35
C LEU A 225 1.13 19.58 2.46
N MET A 226 1.94 19.38 1.43
CA MET A 226 1.89 18.21 0.54
C MET A 226 2.25 16.91 1.26
N LEU A 227 2.79 16.94 2.48
CA LEU A 227 2.87 15.78 3.38
C LEU A 227 1.51 15.09 3.58
N PHE A 228 0.41 15.85 3.63
CA PHE A 228 -0.93 15.26 3.73
C PHE A 228 -1.36 14.55 2.44
N ARG A 229 -0.81 14.90 1.28
CA ARG A 229 -1.04 14.17 0.02
C ARG A 229 -0.10 12.98 -0.15
N SER A 230 1.16 13.15 0.21
CA SER A 230 2.24 12.18 -0.01
C SER A 230 2.38 11.15 1.10
N GLY A 231 1.74 11.38 2.25
CA GLY A 231 1.68 10.44 3.35
C GLY A 231 2.66 10.72 4.48
N PHE A 232 2.14 10.73 5.71
CA PHE A 232 2.93 10.76 6.93
C PHE A 232 3.70 9.45 7.10
N PRO A 233 4.89 9.41 7.71
CA PRO A 233 5.57 8.15 8.01
C PRO A 233 4.58 7.14 8.62
N GLY A 234 4.55 5.91 8.10
CA GLY A 234 3.66 4.83 8.56
C GLY A 234 2.15 5.06 8.42
N TYR A 235 1.70 5.94 7.52
CA TYR A 235 0.29 6.09 7.19
C TYR A 235 -0.34 4.84 6.55
N MET A 236 0.47 4.02 5.88
CA MET A 236 0.03 2.94 5.00
C MET A 236 -0.88 1.91 5.66
N GLU A 237 -0.62 1.53 6.92
CA GLU A 237 -1.49 0.62 7.65
C GLU A 237 -2.89 1.20 7.88
N THR A 238 -2.98 2.51 8.11
CA THR A 238 -4.27 3.20 8.22
C THR A 238 -4.93 3.37 6.85
N GLU A 239 -4.14 3.62 5.82
CA GLU A 239 -4.60 3.75 4.43
C GLU A 239 -5.32 2.48 3.96
N GLU A 240 -4.63 1.34 4.00
CA GLU A 240 -5.20 0.04 3.60
C GLU A 240 -6.31 -0.41 4.57
N GLY A 241 -6.14 -0.10 5.86
CA GLY A 241 -7.14 -0.41 6.87
C GLY A 241 -8.46 0.33 6.67
N LEU A 242 -8.40 1.60 6.28
CA LEU A 242 -9.59 2.37 5.92
C LEU A 242 -10.25 1.84 4.66
N ALA A 243 -9.47 1.44 3.66
CA ALA A 243 -10.00 0.89 2.42
C ALA A 243 -10.81 -0.39 2.69
N ALA A 244 -10.22 -1.35 3.39
CA ALA A 244 -10.90 -2.58 3.81
C ALA A 244 -12.07 -2.32 4.77
N TYR A 245 -11.95 -1.32 5.67
CA TYR A 245 -13.03 -0.92 6.56
C TYR A 245 -14.23 -0.36 5.78
N ASN A 246 -13.99 0.53 4.82
CA ASN A 246 -15.05 1.13 4.00
C ASN A 246 -15.72 0.07 3.11
N GLU A 247 -14.95 -0.86 2.55
CA GLU A 247 -15.51 -2.03 1.86
C GLU A 247 -16.43 -2.82 2.80
N SER A 248 -15.97 -3.14 4.01
CA SER A 248 -16.76 -3.91 4.98
C SER A 248 -18.02 -3.17 5.41
N LYS A 249 -17.94 -1.87 5.68
CA LYS A 249 -19.06 -1.05 6.14
C LYS A 249 -20.16 -0.95 5.09
N ASN A 250 -19.78 -0.95 3.80
CA ASN A 250 -20.71 -0.90 2.67
C ASN A 250 -21.16 -2.29 2.19
N GLY A 251 -20.76 -3.39 2.85
CA GLY A 251 -21.11 -4.75 2.41
C GLY A 251 -20.40 -5.17 1.11
N LEU A 252 -19.27 -4.53 0.78
CA LEU A 252 -18.48 -4.74 -0.44
C LEU A 252 -17.21 -5.57 -0.20
N LEU A 253 -16.82 -5.79 1.05
CA LEU A 253 -15.65 -6.62 1.38
C LEU A 253 -15.99 -8.09 1.13
N VAL A 254 -15.47 -8.62 0.02
CA VAL A 254 -15.66 -10.03 -0.34
C VAL A 254 -14.84 -10.93 0.59
N PRO A 255 -15.40 -12.04 1.12
CA PRO A 255 -14.67 -13.01 1.94
C PRO A 255 -13.34 -13.48 1.33
N GLU A 256 -13.30 -13.66 0.01
CA GLU A 256 -12.10 -14.00 -0.75
C GLU A 256 -10.96 -12.99 -0.53
N ASN A 257 -11.25 -11.68 -0.49
CA ASN A 257 -10.22 -10.65 -0.26
C ASN A 257 -9.64 -10.74 1.15
N LEU A 258 -10.49 -10.95 2.17
CA LEU A 258 -10.03 -11.14 3.54
C LEU A 258 -9.16 -12.39 3.66
N LYS A 259 -9.53 -13.48 2.97
CA LYS A 259 -8.72 -14.70 2.89
C LYS A 259 -7.36 -14.46 2.23
N LYS A 260 -7.31 -13.67 1.16
CA LYS A 260 -6.06 -13.24 0.50
C LYS A 260 -5.17 -12.39 1.41
N TYR A 261 -5.76 -11.47 2.19
CA TYR A 261 -5.00 -10.71 3.19
C TYR A 261 -4.41 -11.62 4.26
N SER A 262 -5.14 -12.65 4.68
CA SER A 262 -4.66 -13.66 5.61
C SER A 262 -3.52 -14.51 5.02
N ALA A 263 -3.60 -14.91 3.75
CA ALA A 263 -2.52 -15.62 3.07
C ALA A 263 -1.21 -14.82 3.05
N ARG A 264 -1.31 -13.51 2.79
CA ARG A 264 -0.15 -12.58 2.83
C ARG A 264 0.48 -12.50 4.23
N VAL A 265 -0.35 -12.52 5.28
CA VAL A 265 0.15 -12.54 6.67
C VAL A 265 0.86 -13.86 6.98
N VAL A 266 0.31 -15.00 6.60
CA VAL A 266 0.95 -16.31 6.82
C VAL A 266 2.27 -16.39 6.07
N ALA A 267 2.29 -16.02 4.79
CA ALA A 267 3.52 -15.97 3.98
C ALA A 267 4.60 -15.07 4.61
N ALA A 268 4.21 -13.89 5.11
CA ALA A 268 5.12 -12.99 5.81
C ALA A 268 5.61 -13.55 7.16
N ALA A 269 4.80 -14.33 7.87
CA ALA A 269 5.18 -14.90 9.16
C ALA A 269 6.27 -15.97 9.03
N ILE A 270 6.22 -16.77 7.95
CA ILE A 270 7.16 -17.88 7.73
C ILE A 270 8.35 -17.50 6.84
N CYS A 271 8.37 -16.31 6.22
CA CYS A 271 9.36 -15.98 5.20
C CYS A 271 10.82 -16.02 5.68
N ASN A 272 11.07 -15.83 6.98
CA ASN A 272 12.41 -15.90 7.59
C ASN A 272 12.93 -17.33 7.75
N GLU A 273 12.07 -18.33 7.62
CA GLU A 273 12.42 -19.74 7.85
C GLU A 273 12.10 -20.62 6.63
N ALA A 274 11.27 -20.13 5.70
CA ALA A 274 10.81 -20.85 4.53
C ALA A 274 11.38 -20.27 3.22
N SER A 275 11.79 -21.15 2.32
CA SER A 275 12.05 -20.90 0.91
C SER A 275 10.77 -20.56 0.15
N PHE A 276 10.91 -20.11 -1.10
CA PHE A 276 9.75 -19.82 -1.97
C PHE A 276 8.81 -21.03 -2.11
N SER A 277 9.38 -22.22 -2.36
CA SER A 277 8.59 -23.45 -2.57
C SER A 277 7.82 -23.84 -1.31
N GLU A 278 8.45 -23.76 -0.14
CA GLU A 278 7.81 -24.06 1.15
C GLU A 278 6.64 -23.10 1.46
N ILE A 279 6.77 -21.82 1.09
CA ILE A 279 5.64 -20.86 1.21
C ILE A 279 4.50 -21.25 0.28
N VAL A 280 4.81 -21.70 -0.94
CA VAL A 280 3.77 -22.17 -1.87
C VAL A 280 3.09 -23.40 -1.30
N ASP A 281 3.85 -24.39 -0.83
CA ASP A 281 3.33 -25.64 -0.25
C ASP A 281 2.38 -25.35 0.91
N GLU A 282 2.77 -24.49 1.86
CA GLU A 282 1.92 -24.07 2.98
C GLU A 282 0.58 -23.47 2.51
N LEU A 283 0.58 -22.71 1.41
CA LEU A 283 -0.61 -22.02 0.92
C LEU A 283 -1.46 -22.86 -0.06
N THR A 284 -0.90 -23.93 -0.63
CA THR A 284 -1.63 -24.80 -1.58
C THR A 284 -2.76 -25.59 -0.94
N GLY A 285 -2.77 -25.74 0.39
CA GLY A 285 -3.94 -26.26 1.12
C GLY A 285 -5.17 -25.36 1.05
N TYR A 286 -5.01 -24.08 0.71
CA TYR A 286 -6.08 -23.08 0.72
C TYR A 286 -6.35 -22.41 -0.63
N PHE A 287 -5.40 -22.51 -1.56
CA PHE A 287 -5.40 -21.82 -2.85
C PHE A 287 -4.84 -22.72 -3.95
N SER A 288 -5.12 -22.39 -5.21
CA SER A 288 -4.43 -23.03 -6.32
C SER A 288 -2.92 -22.78 -6.28
N PRO A 289 -2.06 -23.65 -6.86
CA PRO A 289 -0.63 -23.41 -6.94
C PRO A 289 -0.27 -22.07 -7.59
N GLU A 290 -1.08 -21.62 -8.55
CA GLU A 290 -0.92 -20.33 -9.22
C GLU A 290 -1.15 -19.13 -8.28
N GLU A 291 -2.18 -19.20 -7.44
CA GLU A 291 -2.47 -18.18 -6.43
C GLU A 291 -1.43 -18.22 -5.30
N ALA A 292 -1.06 -19.41 -4.83
CA ALA A 292 -0.02 -19.62 -3.83
C ALA A 292 1.33 -19.03 -4.29
N PHE A 293 1.73 -19.29 -5.54
CA PHE A 293 2.89 -18.64 -6.17
C PHE A 293 2.81 -17.12 -6.10
N THR A 294 1.63 -16.54 -6.32
CA THR A 294 1.45 -15.08 -6.28
C THR A 294 1.69 -14.52 -4.87
N PHE A 295 1.28 -15.21 -3.81
CA PHE A 295 1.60 -14.80 -2.44
C PHE A 295 3.08 -14.97 -2.11
N ALA A 296 3.69 -16.09 -2.51
CA ALA A 296 5.12 -16.34 -2.33
C ALA A 296 5.97 -15.30 -3.07
N LEU A 297 5.62 -14.94 -4.31
CA LEU A 297 6.26 -13.86 -5.06
C LEU A 297 6.18 -12.54 -4.32
N ARG A 298 5.01 -12.17 -3.78
CA ARG A 298 4.84 -10.89 -3.10
C ARG A 298 5.73 -10.76 -1.87
N VAL A 299 5.97 -11.84 -1.14
CA VAL A 299 6.86 -11.83 0.02
C VAL A 299 8.33 -12.04 -0.33
N LYS A 300 8.67 -12.83 -1.35
CA LYS A 300 10.07 -13.07 -1.77
C LYS A 300 10.60 -12.05 -2.78
N ARG A 301 9.77 -11.11 -3.26
CA ARG A 301 10.23 -10.06 -4.18
C ARG A 301 11.31 -9.19 -3.54
N GLY A 302 12.26 -8.76 -4.36
CA GLY A 302 13.51 -8.13 -3.94
C GLY A 302 14.67 -9.12 -3.92
N LEU A 303 14.45 -10.38 -3.51
CA LEU A 303 15.52 -11.39 -3.43
C LEU A 303 15.80 -11.97 -4.82
N HIS A 304 17.09 -12.13 -5.17
CA HIS A 304 17.52 -12.87 -6.36
C HIS A 304 17.33 -14.38 -6.16
N ASP A 305 17.95 -14.93 -5.11
CA ASP A 305 17.76 -16.31 -4.69
C ASP A 305 16.58 -16.39 -3.72
N THR A 306 15.45 -16.90 -4.18
CA THR A 306 14.23 -17.00 -3.38
C THR A 306 14.20 -18.21 -2.44
N SER A 307 15.25 -19.05 -2.45
CA SER A 307 15.46 -20.09 -1.44
C SER A 307 15.93 -19.53 -0.10
N LEU A 308 16.54 -18.34 -0.11
CA LEU A 308 17.10 -17.70 1.08
C LEU A 308 16.01 -17.15 2.03
N PRO A 309 16.30 -17.06 3.33
CA PRO A 309 15.38 -16.54 4.33
C PRO A 309 15.09 -15.04 4.16
N GLY A 310 13.93 -14.65 4.67
CA GLY A 310 13.45 -13.27 4.73
C GLY A 310 12.62 -12.87 3.53
N GLY A 311 12.23 -11.59 3.49
CA GLY A 311 11.31 -11.10 2.47
C GLY A 311 10.68 -9.73 2.74
N TYR A 312 9.92 -9.29 1.76
CA TYR A 312 9.13 -8.08 1.74
C TYR A 312 7.77 -8.28 2.43
N THR A 313 7.73 -8.02 3.73
CA THR A 313 6.54 -8.28 4.58
C THR A 313 5.53 -7.13 4.62
N LYS A 314 5.65 -6.12 3.74
CA LYS A 314 4.81 -4.92 3.78
C LYS A 314 3.32 -5.23 3.76
N ASP A 315 2.91 -6.29 3.07
CA ASP A 315 1.52 -6.67 2.88
C ASP A 315 0.78 -7.12 4.16
N CYS A 316 1.46 -7.27 5.30
CA CYS A 316 0.77 -7.46 6.58
C CYS A 316 -0.18 -6.29 6.93
N VAL A 317 0.05 -5.11 6.34
CA VAL A 317 -0.73 -3.89 6.59
C VAL A 317 -2.20 -4.01 6.19
N TYR A 318 -2.57 -4.91 5.26
CA TYR A 318 -3.96 -5.07 4.84
C TYR A 318 -4.84 -5.61 5.97
N LEU A 319 -4.53 -6.82 6.47
CA LEU A 319 -5.27 -7.43 7.58
C LEU A 319 -5.05 -6.67 8.90
N SER A 320 -3.79 -6.29 9.18
CA SER A 320 -3.46 -5.53 10.39
C SER A 320 -4.18 -4.18 10.43
N GLY A 321 -4.16 -3.46 9.29
CA GLY A 321 -4.83 -2.18 9.12
C GLY A 321 -6.33 -2.31 9.32
N PHE A 322 -6.97 -3.30 8.66
CA PHE A 322 -8.41 -3.51 8.80
C PHE A 322 -8.81 -3.69 10.26
N ARG A 323 -8.09 -4.54 11.01
CA ARG A 323 -8.34 -4.76 12.43
C ARG A 323 -8.14 -3.50 13.27
N LYS A 324 -7.01 -2.82 13.09
CA LYS A 324 -6.64 -1.64 13.89
C LYS A 324 -7.58 -0.47 13.62
N VAL A 325 -7.93 -0.20 12.37
CA VAL A 325 -8.87 0.85 11.98
C VAL A 325 -10.28 0.52 12.50
N SER A 326 -10.75 -0.71 12.34
CA SER A 326 -12.06 -1.15 12.86
C SER A 326 -12.14 -0.95 14.38
N ALA A 327 -11.14 -1.44 15.12
CA ALA A 327 -11.09 -1.32 16.57
C ALA A 327 -10.93 0.14 17.03
N PHE A 328 -10.20 0.96 16.26
CA PHE A 328 -10.04 2.39 16.55
C PHE A 328 -11.37 3.12 16.40
N LEU A 329 -12.06 2.94 15.26
CA LEU A 329 -13.33 3.63 14.96
C LEU A 329 -14.46 3.21 15.90
N GLN A 330 -14.54 1.94 16.29
CA GLN A 330 -15.52 1.46 17.29
C GLN A 330 -15.40 2.14 18.66
N LYS A 331 -14.21 2.64 19.01
CA LYS A 331 -13.95 3.33 20.27
C LYS A 331 -14.18 4.84 20.19
N GLN A 332 -14.42 5.38 19.00
CA GLN A 332 -14.62 6.82 18.83
C GLN A 332 -16.04 7.22 19.26
N PRO A 333 -16.20 8.39 19.92
CA PRO A 333 -17.53 8.90 20.27
C PRO A 333 -18.43 9.11 19.05
N SER A 334 -17.82 9.48 17.92
CA SER A 334 -18.48 9.61 16.62
C SER A 334 -17.57 9.09 15.53
N GLU A 335 -18.01 8.02 14.86
CA GLU A 335 -17.34 7.44 13.69
C GLU A 335 -17.18 8.50 12.58
N GLN A 336 -18.22 9.29 12.34
CA GLN A 336 -18.22 10.32 11.30
C GLN A 336 -17.18 11.42 11.57
N GLU A 337 -17.08 11.91 12.81
CA GLU A 337 -16.07 12.92 13.16
C GLU A 337 -14.65 12.35 13.09
N ALA A 338 -14.47 11.09 13.51
CA ALA A 338 -13.18 10.43 13.37
C ALA A 338 -12.78 10.24 11.90
N LEU A 339 -13.72 9.86 11.04
CA LEU A 339 -13.48 9.76 9.60
C LEU A 339 -13.13 11.12 8.99
N LYS A 340 -13.76 12.23 9.42
CA LYS A 340 -13.36 13.58 8.96
C LYS A 340 -11.88 13.86 9.25
N VAL A 341 -11.42 13.59 10.47
CA VAL A 341 -10.00 13.77 10.83
C VAL A 341 -9.10 12.87 10.01
N LEU A 342 -9.43 11.58 9.90
CA LEU A 342 -8.64 10.62 9.12
C LEU A 342 -8.59 10.99 7.63
N TYR A 343 -9.65 11.58 7.09
CA TYR A 343 -9.72 11.99 5.69
C TYR A 343 -9.09 13.35 5.39
N CYS A 344 -8.54 14.09 6.37
CA CYS A 344 -7.76 15.31 6.09
C CYS A 344 -6.58 15.07 5.14
N GLY A 345 -6.09 13.82 5.07
CA GLY A 345 -5.10 13.39 4.09
C GLY A 345 -4.59 11.98 4.42
N LYS A 346 -3.42 11.64 3.89
CA LYS A 346 -2.70 10.39 4.13
C LYS A 346 -2.02 10.36 5.50
N ILE A 347 -2.81 10.43 6.57
CA ILE A 347 -2.34 10.30 7.95
C ILE A 347 -2.53 8.88 8.48
N GLY A 348 -1.65 8.47 9.39
CA GLY A 348 -1.82 7.22 10.15
C GLY A 348 -2.59 7.43 11.47
N LEU A 349 -3.18 6.37 12.03
CA LEU A 349 -3.92 6.39 13.32
C LEU A 349 -3.13 7.05 14.45
N ARG A 350 -1.81 6.83 14.51
CA ARG A 350 -0.94 7.45 15.52
C ARG A 350 -0.83 8.99 15.44
N HIS A 351 -1.23 9.57 14.31
CA HIS A 351 -1.23 11.02 14.10
C HIS A 351 -2.64 11.61 14.22
N PHE A 352 -3.64 10.80 14.59
CA PHE A 352 -5.03 11.21 14.66
C PHE A 352 -5.24 12.39 15.60
N GLU A 353 -4.73 12.31 16.84
CA GLU A 353 -4.87 13.39 17.83
C GLU A 353 -4.27 14.70 17.32
N LEU A 354 -3.05 14.64 16.78
CA LEU A 354 -2.40 15.80 16.15
C LEU A 354 -3.26 16.39 15.03
N ALA A 355 -3.79 15.55 14.12
CA ALA A 355 -4.61 16.01 13.02
C ALA A 355 -5.95 16.60 13.49
N ARG A 356 -6.55 16.03 14.55
CA ARG A 356 -7.78 16.54 15.16
C ARG A 356 -7.54 17.94 15.73
N ASP A 357 -6.48 18.12 16.50
CA ASP A 357 -6.17 19.39 17.16
C ASP A 357 -5.87 20.47 16.11
N LEU A 358 -5.07 20.14 15.09
CA LEU A 358 -4.79 21.06 13.97
C LEU A 358 -6.03 21.41 13.13
N LEU A 359 -6.99 20.49 13.01
CA LEU A 359 -8.27 20.76 12.35
C LEU A 359 -9.14 21.69 13.20
N ALA A 360 -9.19 21.48 14.52
CA ALA A 360 -9.93 22.33 15.45
C ALA A 360 -9.35 23.75 15.54
N GLU A 361 -8.03 23.89 15.46
CA GLU A 361 -7.32 25.18 15.41
C GLU A 361 -7.44 25.91 14.06
N GLY A 362 -8.06 25.28 13.05
CA GLY A 362 -8.22 25.83 11.71
C GLY A 362 -6.92 25.87 10.90
N PHE A 363 -5.86 25.18 11.34
CA PHE A 363 -4.66 24.99 10.53
C PHE A 363 -4.93 24.04 9.36
N LEU A 364 -5.60 22.91 9.62
CA LEU A 364 -6.09 22.03 8.56
C LEU A 364 -7.43 22.51 8.04
N LYS A 365 -7.67 22.29 6.75
CA LYS A 365 -8.96 22.51 6.13
C LYS A 365 -9.83 21.28 6.31
N GLN A 366 -11.14 21.50 6.43
CA GLN A 366 -12.13 20.41 6.44
C GLN A 366 -11.99 19.55 5.17
N PRO A 367 -12.07 18.22 5.29
CA PRO A 367 -12.01 17.33 4.13
C PRO A 367 -13.23 17.56 3.24
N ARG A 368 -13.01 17.60 1.93
CA ARG A 368 -14.08 17.76 0.92
C ARG A 368 -14.69 16.41 0.54
N TYR A 369 -13.87 15.38 0.48
CA TYR A 369 -14.27 14.04 0.06
C TYR A 369 -14.30 13.10 1.27
N LEU A 370 -15.45 12.46 1.50
CA LEU A 370 -15.66 11.51 2.59
C LEU A 370 -16.25 10.20 2.02
N PRO A 371 -16.01 9.05 2.66
CA PRO A 371 -16.45 7.76 2.12
C PRO A 371 -17.98 7.65 2.03
N GLU A 372 -18.71 8.28 2.96
CA GLU A 372 -20.18 8.29 2.99
C GLU A 372 -20.82 9.31 2.03
N ALA A 373 -20.07 10.34 1.62
CA ALA A 373 -20.57 11.41 0.75
C ALA A 373 -20.68 10.98 -0.72
N ASN A 374 -20.32 9.72 -1.03
CA ASN A 374 -20.42 9.20 -2.38
C ASN A 374 -21.70 8.36 -2.56
N PRO A 375 -22.77 8.93 -3.17
CA PRO A 375 -24.03 8.22 -3.38
C PRO A 375 -23.89 6.98 -4.29
N SER A 376 -22.78 6.83 -5.03
CA SER A 376 -22.49 5.62 -5.80
C SER A 376 -22.14 4.40 -4.93
N PHE A 377 -21.93 4.56 -3.62
CA PHE A 377 -21.77 3.43 -2.70
C PHE A 377 -23.07 3.10 -1.94
N SER A 378 -23.95 4.09 -1.72
CA SER A 378 -25.20 3.93 -0.97
C SER A 378 -26.42 3.58 -1.82
N THR A 379 -26.41 3.84 -3.14
CA THR A 379 -27.52 3.54 -4.06
C THR A 379 -27.49 2.14 -4.67
N PHE A 380 -26.58 1.27 -4.22
CA PHE A 380 -26.43 -0.09 -4.72
C PHE A 380 -26.76 -1.16 -3.65
N ARG A 381 -27.86 -0.95 -2.91
CA ARG A 381 -28.46 -1.99 -2.06
C ARG A 381 -29.28 -2.97 -2.87
#